data_AF-A0A4Q9FJY4-F1
#
_entry.id   AF-A0A4Q9FJY4-F1
#
_cell.length_a   1.000
_cell.length_b   1.000
_cell.length_c   1.000
_cell.angle_alpha   90.00
_cell.angle_beta   90.00
_cell.angle_gamma   90.00
#
_symmetry.space_group_name_H-M   'P 1'
#
loop_
_entity.id
_entity.type
_entity.pdbx_description
1 polymer ?
#
loop_
_entity_poly.entity_id
_entity_poly.type
_entity_poly.pdbx_seq_one_letter_code
_entity_poly.pdbx_strand_id
1 'polypeptide(L)'
;MIRVLKEKESKHVLSNNYIGYLGYVYKDEPFIAPITYYYNPEKNIIIGYSDEGHKMIAMRKHNKVCLEVAEIDSINHWESALVHGTFRQVFGSASKAFLHEFSLGIKHLITRKEKKNLSFISEFSSKISKSETPMVFIIDVLDVTGRMRRH
;
A
#
# COMPACT_ATOMS: atom_id res chain seq x y z
N MET A 1 16.06 -4.25 -21.94
CA MET A 1 15.11 -5.37 -22.22
C MET A 1 14.05 -5.43 -21.12
N ILE A 2 12.79 -5.74 -21.43
CA ILE A 2 11.74 -5.95 -20.40
C ILE A 2 11.72 -7.42 -20.00
N ARG A 3 11.65 -7.70 -18.69
CA ARG A 3 11.59 -9.05 -18.11
C ARG A 3 10.46 -9.15 -17.09
N VAL A 4 9.82 -10.32 -17.02
CA VAL A 4 8.89 -10.67 -15.93
C VAL A 4 9.67 -11.03 -14.66
N LEU A 5 9.28 -10.45 -13.54
CA LEU A 5 9.84 -10.73 -12.23
C LEU A 5 9.26 -12.04 -11.68
N LYS A 6 10.10 -12.84 -11.02
CA LYS A 6 9.62 -13.97 -10.21
C LYS A 6 8.83 -13.41 -9.02
N GLU A 7 7.90 -14.20 -8.48
CA GLU A 7 7.05 -13.78 -7.34
C GLU A 7 7.85 -13.18 -6.17
N LYS A 8 8.99 -13.79 -5.81
CA LYS A 8 9.88 -13.28 -4.75
C LYS A 8 10.47 -11.90 -5.08
N GLU A 9 10.80 -11.66 -6.35
CA GLU A 9 11.30 -10.35 -6.81
C GLU A 9 10.17 -9.31 -6.80
N SER A 10 8.97 -9.66 -7.27
CA SER A 10 7.79 -8.77 -7.24
C SER A 10 7.40 -8.41 -5.81
N LYS A 11 7.40 -9.38 -4.89
CA LYS A 11 7.18 -9.15 -3.45
C LYS A 11 8.28 -8.30 -2.83
N HIS A 12 9.52 -8.38 -3.33
CA HIS A 12 10.61 -7.52 -2.88
C HIS A 12 10.34 -6.05 -3.21
N VAL A 13 9.95 -5.76 -4.46
CA VAL A 13 9.54 -4.41 -4.89
C VAL A 13 8.40 -3.89 -4.02
N LEU A 14 7.36 -4.71 -3.82
CA LEU A 14 6.23 -4.36 -2.94
C LEU A 14 6.67 -4.07 -1.50
N SER A 15 7.58 -4.87 -0.94
CA SER A 15 8.05 -4.76 0.45
C SER A 15 9.00 -3.59 0.70
N ASN A 16 9.70 -3.10 -0.33
CA ASN A 16 10.66 -2.00 -0.23
C ASN A 16 10.05 -0.63 -0.54
N ASN A 17 8.76 -0.61 -0.85
CA ASN A 17 8.02 0.60 -1.12
C ASN A 17 6.90 0.79 -0.10
N TYR A 18 6.46 2.03 0.04
CA TYR A 18 5.41 2.41 0.98
C TYR A 18 4.41 3.40 0.40
N ILE A 19 4.61 3.83 -0.85
CA ILE A 19 3.64 4.62 -1.62
C ILE A 19 3.32 3.81 -2.87
N GLY A 20 2.03 3.65 -3.16
CA GLY A 20 1.55 2.95 -4.35
C GLY A 20 0.23 3.53 -4.85
N TYR A 21 -0.19 3.09 -6.02
CA TYR A 21 -1.39 3.55 -6.71
C TYR A 21 -2.49 2.50 -6.58
N LEU A 22 -3.46 2.77 -5.71
CA LEU A 22 -4.59 1.89 -5.44
C LEU A 22 -5.64 2.07 -6.54
N GLY A 23 -5.84 1.02 -7.34
CA GLY A 23 -6.93 0.88 -8.29
C GLY A 23 -8.17 0.26 -7.66
N TYR A 24 -9.33 0.86 -7.88
CA TYR A 24 -10.63 0.36 -7.41
C TYR A 24 -11.74 0.75 -8.38
N VAL A 25 -12.91 0.11 -8.28
CA VAL A 25 -14.05 0.34 -9.20
C VAL A 25 -15.23 0.94 -8.46
N TYR A 26 -15.88 1.93 -9.08
CA TYR A 26 -17.15 2.48 -8.60
C TYR A 26 -18.07 2.78 -9.78
N LYS A 27 -19.30 2.25 -9.76
CA LYS A 27 -20.27 2.39 -10.87
C LYS A 27 -19.67 2.00 -12.23
N ASP A 28 -19.03 0.84 -12.27
CA ASP A 28 -18.37 0.27 -13.47
C ASP A 28 -17.22 1.11 -14.06
N GLU A 29 -16.79 2.16 -13.37
CA GLU A 29 -15.66 3.00 -13.77
C GLU A 29 -14.43 2.75 -12.87
N PRO A 30 -13.20 2.69 -13.44
CA PRO A 30 -11.98 2.53 -12.68
C PRO A 30 -11.49 3.87 -12.09
N PHE A 31 -10.98 3.81 -10.88
CA PHE A 31 -10.38 4.94 -10.17
C PHE A 31 -9.00 4.55 -9.67
N ILE A 32 -8.10 5.53 -9.61
CA ILE A 32 -6.76 5.38 -9.03
C ILE A 32 -6.54 6.48 -8.00
N ALA A 33 -6.01 6.10 -6.83
CA ALA A 33 -5.56 7.06 -5.82
C ALA A 33 -4.20 6.64 -5.25
N PRO A 34 -3.24 7.56 -5.08
CA PRO A 34 -2.03 7.25 -4.35
C PRO A 34 -2.37 7.00 -2.88
N ILE A 35 -1.79 5.95 -2.31
CA ILE A 35 -1.92 5.63 -0.89
C ILE A 35 -0.54 5.37 -0.29
N THR A 36 -0.40 5.66 0.99
CA THR A 36 0.65 5.06 1.81
C THR A 36 0.18 3.69 2.28
N TYR A 37 1.03 2.68 2.16
CA TYR A 37 0.70 1.30 2.52
C TYR A 37 1.88 0.63 3.23
N TYR A 38 1.58 -0.34 4.09
CA TYR A 38 2.57 -1.26 4.63
C TYR A 38 2.22 -2.69 4.20
N TYR A 39 3.16 -3.40 3.58
CA TYR A 39 3.00 -4.81 3.25
C TYR A 39 3.60 -5.68 4.35
N ASN A 40 2.77 -6.52 4.98
CA ASN A 40 3.23 -7.57 5.91
C ASN A 40 3.39 -8.89 5.13
N PRO A 41 4.63 -9.37 4.91
CA PRO A 41 4.89 -10.60 4.17
C PRO A 41 4.51 -11.88 4.92
N GLU A 42 4.51 -11.88 6.26
CA GLU A 42 4.14 -13.05 7.08
C GLU A 42 2.65 -13.34 6.99
N LYS A 43 1.83 -12.28 7.03
CA LYS A 43 0.37 -12.36 6.91
C LYS A 43 -0.10 -12.31 5.45
N ASN A 44 0.78 -11.97 4.51
CA ASN A 44 0.48 -11.71 3.10
C ASN A 44 -0.67 -10.70 2.91
N ILE A 45 -0.58 -9.58 3.63
CA ILE A 45 -1.59 -8.51 3.61
C ILE A 45 -0.93 -7.15 3.41
N ILE A 46 -1.69 -6.24 2.81
CA ILE A 46 -1.36 -4.83 2.76
C ILE A 46 -2.26 -4.09 3.75
N ILE A 47 -1.67 -3.28 4.61
CA ILE A 47 -2.37 -2.45 5.59
C ILE A 47 -2.32 -1.00 5.09
N GLY A 48 -3.47 -0.34 5.09
CA GLY A 48 -3.59 1.08 4.81
C GLY A 48 -4.62 1.72 5.72
N TYR A 49 -4.72 3.04 5.66
CA TYR A 49 -5.75 3.77 6.36
C TYR A 49 -6.31 4.91 5.50
N SER A 50 -7.50 5.37 5.84
CA SER A 50 -8.15 6.48 5.17
C SER A 50 -9.21 7.12 6.04
N ASP A 51 -9.48 8.39 5.78
CA ASP A 51 -10.73 9.03 6.19
C ASP A 51 -11.90 8.48 5.35
N GLU A 52 -13.12 8.76 5.79
CA GLU A 52 -14.33 8.40 5.06
C GLU A 52 -14.43 9.18 3.75
N GLY A 53 -14.93 8.52 2.69
CA GLY A 53 -15.01 9.15 1.38
C GLY A 53 -15.06 8.18 0.22
N HIS A 54 -14.84 8.71 -0.97
CA HIS A 54 -15.11 8.05 -2.25
C HIS A 54 -14.52 6.62 -2.33
N LYS A 55 -13.21 6.47 -2.10
CA LYS A 55 -12.54 5.16 -2.21
C LYS A 55 -13.06 4.14 -1.19
N MET A 56 -13.37 4.56 0.04
CA MET A 56 -13.88 3.67 1.08
C MET A 56 -15.30 3.21 0.75
N ILE A 57 -16.16 4.14 0.31
CA ILE A 57 -17.51 3.82 -0.18
C ILE A 57 -17.45 2.84 -1.36
N ALA A 58 -16.54 3.07 -2.31
CA ALA A 58 -16.37 2.23 -3.49
C ALA A 58 -15.90 0.82 -3.11
N MET A 59 -14.81 0.71 -2.34
CA MET A 59 -14.22 -0.58 -1.98
C MET A 59 -15.12 -1.43 -1.06
N ARG A 60 -15.99 -0.81 -0.24
CA ARG A 60 -17.02 -1.54 0.50
C ARG A 60 -18.08 -2.17 -0.41
N LYS A 61 -18.39 -1.54 -1.54
CA LYS A 61 -19.36 -2.06 -2.53
C LYS A 61 -18.72 -3.05 -3.49
N HIS A 62 -17.49 -2.79 -3.92
CA HIS A 62 -16.71 -3.65 -4.80
C HIS A 62 -15.31 -3.84 -4.23
N ASN A 63 -15.10 -4.97 -3.58
CA ASN A 63 -13.90 -5.21 -2.79
C ASN A 63 -12.69 -5.67 -3.61
N LYS A 64 -12.83 -5.99 -4.90
CA LYS A 64 -11.69 -6.32 -5.75
C LYS A 64 -10.93 -5.04 -6.09
N VAL A 65 -9.65 -5.04 -5.76
CA VAL A 65 -8.76 -3.90 -5.94
C VAL A 65 -7.44 -4.35 -6.52
N CYS A 66 -6.68 -3.41 -7.07
CA CYS A 66 -5.27 -3.62 -7.38
C CYS A 66 -4.41 -2.53 -6.74
N LEU A 67 -3.17 -2.85 -6.43
CA LEU A 67 -2.17 -1.87 -6.00
C LEU A 67 -0.97 -1.98 -6.93
N GLU A 68 -0.64 -0.88 -7.60
CA GLU A 68 0.57 -0.77 -8.39
C GLU A 68 1.64 -0.01 -7.61
N VAL A 69 2.88 -0.46 -7.74
CA VAL A 69 4.04 0.24 -7.23
C VAL A 69 5.20 0.08 -8.20
N ALA A 70 5.90 1.18 -8.47
CA ALA A 70 7.05 1.21 -9.36
C ALA A 70 8.20 2.05 -8.79
N GLU A 71 9.41 1.57 -9.03
CA GLU A 71 10.65 2.34 -8.92
C GLU A 71 11.11 2.66 -10.34
N ILE A 72 11.15 3.94 -10.69
CA ILE A 72 11.46 4.42 -12.03
C ILE A 72 12.65 5.36 -11.96
N ASP A 73 13.83 4.85 -12.30
CA ASP A 73 15.06 5.65 -12.37
C ASP A 73 15.20 6.34 -13.74
N SER A 74 14.80 5.65 -14.81
CA SER A 74 14.78 6.19 -16.17
C SER A 74 13.86 5.39 -17.09
N ILE A 75 13.69 5.85 -18.33
CA ILE A 75 12.94 5.13 -19.38
C ILE A 75 13.45 3.69 -19.62
N ASN A 76 14.73 3.42 -19.31
CA ASN A 76 15.42 2.15 -19.52
C ASN A 76 15.76 1.41 -18.22
N HIS A 77 15.45 2.01 -17.06
CA HIS A 77 15.72 1.43 -15.75
C HIS A 77 14.52 1.64 -14.83
N TRP A 78 13.71 0.59 -14.68
CA TRP A 78 12.56 0.58 -13.78
C TRP A 78 12.20 -0.84 -13.37
N GLU A 79 11.53 -0.97 -12.24
CA GLU A 79 10.89 -2.20 -11.80
C GLU A 79 9.56 -1.90 -11.12
N SER A 80 8.58 -2.79 -11.27
CA SER A 80 7.25 -2.61 -10.72
C SER A 80 6.65 -3.92 -10.21
N ALA A 81 5.71 -3.77 -9.29
CA ALA A 81 4.85 -4.84 -8.80
C ALA A 81 3.38 -4.42 -8.90
N LEU A 82 2.55 -5.32 -9.41
CA LEU A 82 1.10 -5.21 -9.43
C LEU A 82 0.51 -6.28 -8.51
N VAL A 83 -0.23 -5.82 -7.51
CA VAL A 83 -0.98 -6.66 -6.61
C VAL A 83 -2.43 -6.70 -7.07
N HIS A 84 -3.01 -7.89 -7.14
CA HIS A 84 -4.47 -8.06 -7.11
C HIS A 84 -4.86 -8.55 -5.72
N GLY A 85 -5.92 -7.98 -5.16
CA GLY A 85 -6.35 -8.31 -3.81
C GLY A 85 -7.80 -8.00 -3.53
N THR A 86 -8.22 -8.33 -2.30
CA THR A 86 -9.55 -8.02 -1.78
C THR A 86 -9.47 -7.11 -0.58
N PHE A 87 -10.18 -6.00 -0.66
CA PHE A 87 -10.34 -5.05 0.42
C PHE A 87 -11.25 -5.60 1.53
N ARG A 88 -10.87 -5.30 2.78
CA ARG A 88 -11.76 -5.36 3.95
C ARG A 88 -11.43 -4.25 4.94
N GLN A 89 -12.47 -3.67 5.52
CA GLN A 89 -12.31 -2.69 6.59
C GLN A 89 -12.12 -3.38 7.94
N VAL A 90 -11.30 -2.79 8.81
CA VAL A 90 -11.05 -3.26 10.17
C VAL A 90 -11.67 -2.31 11.19
N PHE A 91 -12.24 -2.86 12.26
CA PHE A 91 -12.95 -2.12 13.29
C PHE A 91 -12.41 -2.45 14.69
N GLY A 92 -12.81 -1.66 15.68
CA GLY A 92 -12.56 -1.92 17.09
C GLY A 92 -11.07 -2.00 17.46
N SER A 93 -10.74 -2.90 18.39
CA SER A 93 -9.36 -3.09 18.89
C SER A 93 -8.39 -3.54 17.79
N ALA A 94 -8.86 -4.34 16.83
CA ALA A 94 -8.05 -4.78 15.70
C ALA A 94 -7.58 -3.61 14.84
N SER A 95 -8.42 -2.59 14.63
CA SER A 95 -8.05 -1.37 13.89
C SER A 95 -6.82 -0.70 14.51
N LYS A 96 -6.82 -0.51 15.84
CA LYS A 96 -5.69 0.09 16.56
C LYS A 96 -4.41 -0.75 16.42
N ALA A 97 -4.51 -2.08 16.51
CA ALA A 97 -3.37 -2.97 16.37
C ALA A 97 -2.75 -2.90 14.96
N PHE A 98 -3.57 -2.93 13.90
CA PHE A 98 -3.08 -2.80 12.54
C PHE A 98 -2.54 -1.41 12.22
N LEU A 99 -3.12 -0.33 12.76
CA LEU A 99 -2.58 1.02 12.60
C LEU A 99 -1.20 1.17 13.25
N HIS A 100 -1.00 0.53 14.41
CA HIS A 100 0.30 0.47 15.07
C HIS A 100 1.31 -0.35 14.24
N GLU A 101 0.91 -1.52 13.74
CA GLU A 101 1.73 -2.35 12.86
C GLU A 101 2.16 -1.60 11.59
N PHE A 102 1.21 -0.93 10.93
CA PHE A 102 1.47 -0.04 9.81
C PHE A 102 2.51 1.03 10.17
N SER A 103 2.31 1.74 11.27
CA SER A 103 3.18 2.86 11.68
C SER A 103 4.63 2.40 11.92
N LEU A 104 4.81 1.25 12.60
CA LEU A 104 6.13 0.66 12.81
C LEU A 104 6.76 0.20 11.49
N GLY A 105 5.99 -0.50 10.65
CA GLY A 105 6.45 -0.99 9.35
C GLY A 105 6.97 0.14 8.45
N ILE A 106 6.18 1.20 8.31
CA ILE A 106 6.57 2.39 7.53
C ILE A 106 7.79 3.09 8.12
N LYS A 107 7.85 3.26 9.46
CA LYS A 107 9.02 3.86 10.13
C LYS A 107 10.32 3.13 9.78
N HIS A 108 10.29 1.79 9.81
CA HIS A 108 11.44 0.97 9.45
C HIS A 108 11.80 1.07 7.95
N LEU A 109 10.81 1.19 7.07
CA LEU A 109 11.05 1.37 5.63
C LEU A 109 11.68 2.73 5.30
N ILE A 110 11.12 3.83 5.83
CA ILE A 110 11.65 5.19 5.59
C ILE A 110 13.09 5.30 6.09
N THR A 111 13.36 4.77 7.30
CA THR A 111 14.70 4.82 7.90
C THR A 111 15.72 4.07 7.03
N ARG A 112 15.33 2.94 6.42
CA ARG A 112 16.20 2.18 5.50
C ARG A 112 16.38 2.86 4.15
N LYS A 113 15.31 3.43 3.57
CA LYS A 113 15.30 3.93 2.18
C LYS A 113 15.87 5.34 2.04
N GLU A 114 15.51 6.26 2.92
CA GLU A 114 15.77 7.69 2.70
C GLU A 114 16.92 8.28 3.52
N LYS A 115 17.48 7.53 4.49
CA LYS A 115 18.49 8.03 5.47
C LYS A 115 18.11 9.40 6.09
N LYS A 116 16.82 9.76 6.09
CA LYS A 116 16.28 11.06 6.55
C LYS A 116 15.39 10.87 7.78
N ASN A 117 15.39 11.89 8.64
CA ASN A 117 14.74 11.92 9.94
C ASN A 117 13.21 12.11 9.85
N LEU A 118 12.47 11.13 10.39
CA LEU A 118 11.29 11.15 11.28
C LEU A 118 10.18 12.24 11.20
N SER A 119 10.29 13.33 10.43
CA SER A 119 9.27 14.40 10.37
C SER A 119 7.93 13.91 9.79
N PHE A 120 7.96 12.90 8.92
CA PHE A 120 6.76 12.20 8.46
C PHE A 120 5.99 11.56 9.63
N ILE A 121 6.68 11.02 10.63
CA ILE A 121 6.03 10.35 11.76
C ILE A 121 5.25 11.33 12.62
N SER A 122 5.71 12.59 12.74
CA SER A 122 4.91 13.63 13.40
C SER A 122 3.64 14.00 12.61
N GLU A 123 3.65 13.94 11.29
CA GLU A 123 2.42 14.09 10.47
C GLU A 123 1.47 12.90 10.62
N PHE A 124 2.02 11.67 10.70
CA PHE A 124 1.23 10.46 10.97
C PHE A 124 0.63 10.47 12.38
N SER A 125 1.41 10.86 13.38
CA SER A 125 1.01 10.93 14.79
C SER A 125 -0.01 12.05 15.06
N SER A 126 0.13 13.21 14.41
CA SER A 126 -0.81 14.33 14.57
C SER A 126 -2.19 14.09 13.94
N LYS A 127 -2.32 13.19 12.97
CA LYS A 127 -3.64 12.72 12.49
C LYS A 127 -4.30 11.75 13.47
N ILE A 128 -3.52 10.98 14.22
CA ILE A 128 -4.03 10.08 15.27
C ILE A 128 -4.56 10.88 16.48
N SER A 129 -4.08 12.12 16.70
CA SER A 129 -4.48 12.97 17.83
C SER A 129 -5.70 13.87 17.56
N LYS A 130 -6.17 13.99 16.32
CA LYS A 130 -7.46 14.63 16.01
C LYS A 130 -8.60 13.62 16.20
N SER A 131 -9.75 14.10 16.66
CA SER A 131 -10.88 13.37 17.26
C SER A 131 -11.57 12.27 16.42
N GLU A 132 -11.04 11.89 15.25
CA GLU A 132 -11.53 10.79 14.43
C GLU A 132 -10.38 9.83 14.13
N THR A 133 -10.42 8.63 14.71
CA THR A 133 -9.44 7.59 14.39
C THR A 133 -9.62 7.21 12.92
N PRO A 134 -8.56 7.25 12.08
CA PRO A 134 -8.69 6.93 10.67
C PRO A 134 -9.19 5.50 10.50
N MET A 135 -9.95 5.25 9.43
CA MET A 135 -10.42 3.91 9.13
C MET A 135 -9.28 3.07 8.56
N VAL A 136 -8.96 2.00 9.26
CA VAL A 136 -7.97 1.03 8.81
C VAL A 136 -8.62 0.04 7.86
N PHE A 137 -7.92 -0.25 6.78
CA PHE A 137 -8.30 -1.29 5.86
C PHE A 137 -7.13 -2.22 5.58
N ILE A 138 -7.49 -3.42 5.16
CA ILE A 138 -6.56 -4.45 4.72
C ILE A 138 -6.92 -4.82 3.28
N ILE A 139 -5.90 -5.06 2.47
CA ILE A 139 -6.01 -5.76 1.20
C ILE A 139 -5.35 -7.11 1.40
N ASP A 140 -6.16 -8.17 1.40
CA ASP A 140 -5.62 -9.54 1.38
C ASP A 140 -5.05 -9.78 -0.02
N VAL A 141 -3.75 -10.13 -0.09
CA VAL A 141 -3.01 -10.26 -1.34
C VAL A 141 -3.34 -11.58 -2.00
N LEU A 142 -3.97 -11.54 -3.17
CA LEU A 142 -4.33 -12.74 -3.93
C LEU A 142 -3.22 -13.13 -4.92
N ASP A 143 -2.65 -12.14 -5.61
CA ASP A 143 -1.57 -12.34 -6.58
C ASP A 143 -0.64 -11.13 -6.63
N VAL A 144 0.63 -11.38 -6.92
CA VAL A 144 1.66 -10.34 -7.10
C VAL A 144 2.48 -10.65 -8.35
N THR A 145 2.26 -9.86 -9.39
CA THR A 145 3.07 -9.92 -10.62
C THR A 145 4.03 -8.75 -10.67
N GLY A 146 5.10 -8.87 -11.43
CA GLY A 146 6.08 -7.79 -11.54
C GLY A 146 6.78 -7.77 -12.88
N ARG A 147 7.27 -6.59 -13.25
CA ARG A 147 8.03 -6.37 -14.47
C ARG A 147 9.22 -5.49 -14.17
N MET A 148 10.28 -5.66 -14.95
CA MET A 148 11.41 -4.76 -14.89
C MET A 148 11.94 -4.47 -16.29
N ARG A 149 12.63 -3.34 -16.40
CA ARG A 149 13.49 -3.01 -17.52
C ARG A 149 14.86 -2.64 -16.98
N ARG A 150 15.89 -3.34 -17.46
CA ARG A 150 17.30 -2.96 -17.31
C ARG A 150 17.98 -3.02 -18.68
N HIS A 151 18.94 -2.13 -18.89
CA HIS A 151 19.84 -2.09 -20.03
C HIS A 151 21.27 -2.21 -19.55
#